data_AF-A0A0G1SZ86-F1
#
_entry.id   AF-A0A0G1SZ86-F1
#
_cell.length_a   1.000
_cell.length_b   1.000
_cell.length_c   1.000
_cell.angle_alpha   90.00
_cell.angle_beta   90.00
_cell.angle_gamma   90.00
#
_symmetry.space_group_name_H-M   'P 1'
#
loop_
_entity.id
_entity.type
_entity.pdbx_description
1 polymer ?
#
loop_
_entity_poly.entity_id
_entity_poly.type
_entity_poly.pdbx_seq_one_letter_code
_entity_poly.pdbx_strand_id
1 'polypeptide(L)'
;GFLFIQGAGEWTYGMISGRGVLYLFEIILLIAAIVAIVKRQSFKGVDFILVWLILAPIPAALTKGSGYAANRATVMLPAILILSAYGLVYLQGVLKDKFRNFNIGKYLVPGVIFVLILSFIGFAEDYLYHAPPKGAEAMKYGMGEAVSYINENQAKYDQIVVSRSLGVPHIWVAFYGKLDPKLVQDASLKWAEQQQESGVVYTDQLGSYRLGKYVFGDINLEDIVRTGKKSLVMGRPWEFKENMNIVKTVNYPNQVPLVLIVDPSVK
;
A
#
# COMPACT_ATOMS: atom_id res chain seq x y z
N GLY A 1 -9.92 17.83 9.90
CA GLY A 1 -8.47 17.65 9.74
C GLY A 1 -8.13 16.62 8.69
N PHE A 2 -8.54 15.36 8.89
CA PHE A 2 -8.24 14.20 8.05
C PHE A 2 -8.23 14.46 6.53
N LEU A 3 -9.35 14.93 5.95
CA LEU A 3 -9.47 15.07 4.49
C LEU A 3 -8.48 16.04 3.85
N PHE A 4 -8.03 17.08 4.56
CA PHE A 4 -7.25 18.17 3.94
C PHE A 4 -5.84 18.33 4.51
N ILE A 5 -5.59 17.83 5.73
CA ILE A 5 -4.37 18.13 6.49
C ILE A 5 -3.66 16.85 6.93
N GLN A 6 -4.38 15.92 7.58
CA GLN A 6 -3.74 14.81 8.29
C GLN A 6 -3.64 13.53 7.46
N GLY A 7 -4.62 13.24 6.61
CA GLY A 7 -4.60 12.04 5.77
C GLY A 7 -4.55 10.71 6.51
N ALA A 8 -4.14 9.68 5.78
CA ALA A 8 -3.81 8.37 6.35
C ALA A 8 -2.60 8.48 7.29
N GLY A 9 -2.62 7.71 8.38
CA GLY A 9 -1.48 7.57 9.29
C GLY A 9 -0.57 6.39 8.95
N GLU A 10 -0.87 5.66 7.88
CA GLU A 10 -0.13 4.49 7.41
C GLU A 10 0.53 4.76 6.06
N TRP A 11 1.61 4.02 5.79
CA TRP A 11 2.35 4.04 4.52
C TRP A 11 2.02 2.87 3.60
N THR A 12 1.07 2.03 4.00
CA THR A 12 0.61 0.87 3.23
C THR A 12 -0.22 1.33 2.02
N TYR A 13 -0.42 0.43 1.04
CA TYR A 13 -1.25 0.70 -0.15
C TYR A 13 -0.83 1.91 -0.99
N GLY A 14 0.44 2.33 -0.92
CA GLY A 14 0.97 3.48 -1.66
C GLY A 14 0.51 4.84 -1.10
N MET A 15 -0.03 4.87 0.12
CA MET A 15 -0.41 6.11 0.78
C MET A 15 0.83 6.87 1.30
N ILE A 16 0.78 8.19 1.19
CA ILE A 16 1.77 9.07 1.80
C ILE A 16 1.22 9.51 3.16
N SER A 17 1.81 8.97 4.24
CA SER A 17 1.34 9.27 5.60
C SER A 17 1.42 10.76 5.89
N GLY A 18 0.39 11.31 6.53
CA GLY A 18 0.36 12.73 6.89
C GLY A 18 -0.12 13.67 5.76
N ARG A 19 -0.50 13.14 4.59
CA ARG A 19 -0.97 13.94 3.45
C ARG A 19 -2.48 13.88 3.31
N GLY A 20 -3.13 15.05 3.33
CA GLY A 20 -4.57 15.18 3.07
C GLY A 20 -5.00 14.49 1.77
N VAL A 21 -6.20 13.90 1.80
CA VAL A 21 -6.80 13.18 0.67
C VAL A 21 -7.34 14.13 -0.41
N LEU A 22 -7.65 15.37 -0.03
CA LEU A 22 -8.12 16.46 -0.88
C LEU A 22 -7.16 17.64 -0.79
N TYR A 23 -7.11 18.43 -1.85
CA TYR A 23 -6.33 19.66 -1.87
C TYR A 23 -7.08 20.79 -1.15
N LEU A 24 -6.34 21.68 -0.48
CA LEU A 24 -6.94 22.77 0.30
C LEU A 24 -7.85 23.68 -0.53
N PHE A 25 -7.52 23.95 -1.80
CA PHE A 25 -8.35 24.82 -2.64
C PHE A 25 -9.72 24.20 -2.96
N GLU A 26 -9.86 22.86 -2.90
CA GLU A 26 -11.14 22.18 -3.15
C GLU A 26 -12.19 22.54 -2.09
N ILE A 27 -11.78 23.03 -0.91
CA ILE A 27 -12.71 23.52 0.10
C ILE A 27 -13.60 24.65 -0.46
N ILE A 28 -13.04 25.52 -1.30
CA ILE A 28 -13.76 26.64 -1.90
C ILE A 28 -14.82 26.12 -2.88
N LEU A 29 -14.47 25.10 -3.66
CA LEU A 29 -15.37 24.47 -4.63
C LEU A 29 -16.50 23.72 -3.91
N LEU A 30 -16.18 22.97 -2.86
CA LEU A 30 -17.17 22.26 -2.06
C LEU A 30 -18.12 23.22 -1.34
N ILE A 31 -17.62 24.33 -0.79
CA ILE A 31 -18.48 25.38 -0.22
C ILE A 31 -19.40 25.96 -1.30
N ALA A 32 -18.87 26.25 -2.50
CA ALA A 32 -19.67 26.74 -3.61
C ALA A 32 -20.78 25.75 -4.00
N ALA A 33 -20.49 24.45 -4.03
CA ALA A 33 -21.47 23.39 -4.28
C ALA A 33 -22.57 23.38 -3.21
N ILE A 34 -22.20 23.44 -1.93
CA ILE A 34 -23.15 23.49 -0.81
C ILE A 34 -24.05 24.71 -0.92
N VAL A 35 -23.49 25.89 -1.20
CA VAL A 35 -24.27 27.13 -1.39
C VAL A 35 -25.28 26.98 -2.53
N ALA A 36 -24.87 26.39 -3.66
CA ALA A 36 -25.75 26.17 -4.79
C ALA A 36 -26.91 25.21 -4.46
N ILE A 37 -26.63 24.14 -3.70
CA ILE A 37 -27.62 23.18 -3.22
C ILE A 37 -28.62 23.86 -2.28
N VAL A 38 -28.14 24.62 -1.28
CA VAL A 38 -29.00 25.34 -0.32
C VAL A 38 -29.87 26.39 -1.01
N LYS A 39 -29.37 27.03 -2.07
CA LYS A 39 -30.14 27.96 -2.92
C LYS A 39 -31.11 27.27 -3.88
N ARG A 40 -31.28 25.96 -3.80
CA ARG A 40 -32.15 25.14 -4.68
C ARG A 40 -31.75 25.24 -6.16
N GLN A 41 -30.47 25.49 -6.44
CA GLN A 41 -29.89 25.50 -7.80
C GLN A 41 -29.20 24.17 -8.14
N SER A 42 -29.56 23.10 -7.42
CA SER A 42 -28.96 21.76 -7.52
C SER A 42 -29.23 21.06 -8.85
N PHE A 43 -28.41 20.05 -9.16
CA PHE A 43 -28.60 19.16 -10.30
C PHE A 43 -29.44 17.93 -9.94
N LYS A 44 -30.06 17.29 -10.94
CA LYS A 44 -30.84 16.07 -10.76
C LYS A 44 -29.95 14.95 -10.20
N GLY A 45 -30.35 14.33 -9.10
CA GLY A 45 -29.60 13.25 -8.46
C GLY A 45 -28.61 13.71 -7.37
N VAL A 46 -28.59 14.99 -7.01
CA VAL A 46 -27.73 15.47 -5.91
C VAL A 46 -28.01 14.75 -4.59
N ASP A 47 -29.27 14.38 -4.32
CA ASP A 47 -29.65 13.67 -3.09
C ASP A 47 -28.95 12.32 -2.97
N PHE A 48 -28.79 11.61 -4.10
CA PHE A 48 -28.05 10.35 -4.15
C PHE A 48 -26.57 10.57 -3.80
N ILE A 49 -25.96 11.65 -4.31
CA ILE A 49 -24.56 12.00 -4.01
C ILE A 49 -24.40 12.36 -2.52
N LEU A 50 -25.36 13.07 -1.93
CA LEU A 50 -25.36 13.41 -0.51
C LEU A 50 -25.52 12.16 0.37
N VAL A 51 -26.45 11.26 0.02
CA VAL A 51 -26.62 9.97 0.71
C VAL A 51 -25.34 9.14 0.60
N TRP A 52 -24.72 9.09 -0.58
CA TRP A 52 -23.43 8.40 -0.76
C TRP A 52 -22.37 8.98 0.19
N LEU A 53 -22.21 10.30 0.28
CA LEU A 53 -21.24 10.92 1.19
C LEU A 53 -21.48 10.60 2.66
N ILE A 54 -22.74 10.49 3.08
CA ILE A 54 -23.11 10.14 4.46
C ILE A 54 -22.84 8.66 4.75
N LEU A 55 -23.12 7.78 3.79
CA LEU A 55 -22.96 6.33 3.96
C LEU A 55 -21.52 5.85 3.77
N ALA A 56 -20.73 6.49 2.90
CA ALA A 56 -19.35 6.12 2.58
C ALA A 56 -18.39 5.98 3.78
N PRO A 57 -18.45 6.81 4.84
CA PRO A 57 -17.58 6.64 6.01
C PRO A 57 -18.01 5.50 6.95
N ILE A 58 -19.23 4.96 6.83
CA ILE A 58 -19.74 3.90 7.73
C ILE A 58 -18.85 2.65 7.68
N PRO A 59 -18.50 2.08 6.50
CA PRO A 59 -17.58 0.97 6.42
C PRO A 59 -16.18 1.25 6.94
N ALA A 60 -15.74 2.51 7.06
CA ALA A 60 -14.46 2.86 7.67
C ALA A 60 -14.58 2.96 9.20
N ALA A 61 -15.67 3.54 9.70
CA ALA A 61 -15.95 3.70 11.13
C ALA A 61 -16.15 2.37 11.88
N LEU A 62 -16.65 1.33 11.20
CA LEU A 62 -16.89 0.01 11.79
C LEU A 62 -15.62 -0.86 11.90
N THR A 63 -14.46 -0.35 11.51
CA THR A 63 -13.26 -1.16 11.29
C THR A 63 -12.27 -0.98 12.42
N LYS A 64 -11.79 -2.11 12.94
CA LYS A 64 -10.72 -2.12 13.94
C LYS A 64 -9.39 -2.13 13.18
N GLY A 65 -8.70 -1.00 13.18
CA GLY A 65 -7.38 -0.83 12.58
C GLY A 65 -6.60 0.28 13.31
N SER A 66 -5.29 0.11 13.46
CA SER A 66 -4.41 1.13 14.02
C SER A 66 -4.21 2.23 12.98
N GLY A 67 -4.81 3.39 13.21
CA GLY A 67 -4.76 4.53 12.31
C GLY A 67 -6.00 4.60 11.44
N TYR A 68 -6.55 5.82 11.32
CA TYR A 68 -7.66 6.19 10.45
C TYR A 68 -7.61 5.42 9.12
N ALA A 69 -8.38 4.34 8.98
CA ALA A 69 -8.36 3.40 7.85
C ALA A 69 -8.82 4.09 6.55
N ALA A 70 -7.91 4.90 6.00
CA ALA A 70 -8.16 5.85 4.94
C ALA A 70 -8.55 5.16 3.63
N ASN A 71 -8.05 3.94 3.43
CA ASN A 71 -8.32 3.11 2.27
C ASN A 71 -9.82 2.82 2.06
N ARG A 72 -10.59 2.69 3.16
CA ARG A 72 -12.03 2.46 3.09
C ARG A 72 -12.80 3.76 2.90
N ALA A 73 -12.25 4.87 3.39
CA ALA A 73 -12.79 6.21 3.16
C ALA A 73 -12.64 6.64 1.68
N THR A 74 -11.69 6.10 0.91
CA THR A 74 -11.50 6.39 -0.52
C THR A 74 -12.78 6.22 -1.36
N VAL A 75 -13.72 5.39 -0.94
CA VAL A 75 -15.03 5.19 -1.61
C VAL A 75 -15.86 6.48 -1.68
N MET A 76 -15.61 7.47 -0.81
CA MET A 76 -16.29 8.77 -0.85
C MET A 76 -15.76 9.70 -1.95
N LEU A 77 -14.56 9.44 -2.49
CA LEU A 77 -13.86 10.36 -3.40
C LEU A 77 -14.68 10.73 -4.64
N PRO A 78 -15.31 9.81 -5.38
CA PRO A 78 -16.04 10.18 -6.59
C PRO A 78 -17.18 11.17 -6.30
N ALA A 79 -17.88 10.98 -5.18
CA ALA A 79 -18.94 11.89 -4.76
C ALA A 79 -18.41 13.30 -4.43
N ILE A 80 -17.27 13.39 -3.75
CA ILE A 80 -16.59 14.67 -3.47
C ILE A 80 -16.18 15.36 -4.77
N LEU A 81 -15.57 14.63 -5.72
CA LEU A 81 -15.14 15.18 -7.00
C LEU A 81 -16.31 15.71 -7.84
N ILE A 82 -17.45 15.01 -7.85
CA ILE A 82 -18.68 15.49 -8.50
C ILE A 82 -19.14 16.81 -7.88
N LEU A 83 -19.16 16.90 -6.54
CA LEU A 83 -19.52 18.14 -5.86
C LEU A 83 -18.51 19.26 -6.14
N SER A 84 -17.20 18.99 -6.13
CA SER A 84 -16.17 19.98 -6.49
C SER A 84 -16.37 20.51 -7.92
N ALA A 85 -16.63 19.64 -8.90
CA ALA A 85 -16.87 20.03 -10.28
C ALA A 85 -18.16 20.87 -10.43
N TYR A 86 -19.24 20.46 -9.75
CA TYR A 86 -20.48 21.23 -9.73
C TYR A 86 -20.30 22.61 -9.06
N GLY A 87 -19.58 22.66 -7.95
CA GLY A 87 -19.23 23.91 -7.27
C GLY A 87 -18.40 24.85 -8.13
N LEU A 88 -17.48 24.32 -8.94
CA LEU A 88 -16.73 25.09 -9.94
C LEU A 88 -17.65 25.71 -10.99
N VAL A 89 -18.58 24.93 -11.55
CA VAL A 89 -19.55 25.42 -12.56
C VAL A 89 -20.45 26.50 -11.98
N TYR A 90 -20.98 26.27 -10.76
CA TYR A 90 -21.80 27.26 -10.07
C TYR A 90 -21.03 28.56 -9.80
N LEU A 91 -19.82 28.45 -9.24
CA LEU A 91 -18.97 29.62 -8.96
C LEU A 91 -18.62 30.37 -10.24
N GLN A 92 -18.40 29.66 -11.34
CA GLN A 92 -18.18 30.27 -12.65
C GLN A 92 -19.38 31.11 -13.10
N GLY A 93 -20.61 30.61 -12.96
CA GLY A 93 -21.83 31.33 -13.27
C GLY A 93 -21.96 32.60 -12.44
N VAL A 94 -21.82 32.49 -11.12
CA VAL A 94 -21.90 33.63 -10.19
C VAL A 94 -20.87 34.72 -10.54
N LEU A 95 -19.64 34.34 -10.87
CA LEU A 95 -18.60 35.30 -11.24
C LEU A 95 -18.84 35.94 -12.61
N LYS A 96 -19.39 35.21 -13.58
CA LYS A 96 -19.79 35.77 -14.89
C LYS A 96 -20.89 36.80 -14.73
N ASP A 97 -21.89 36.54 -13.89
CA ASP A 97 -23.02 37.45 -13.68
C ASP A 97 -22.60 38.69 -12.88
N LYS A 98 -21.84 38.51 -11.79
CA LYS A 98 -21.43 39.61 -10.91
C LYS A 98 -20.38 40.53 -11.53
N PHE A 99 -19.47 39.99 -12.35
CA PHE A 99 -18.36 40.73 -12.97
C PHE A 99 -18.42 40.69 -14.50
N ARG A 100 -19.63 40.84 -15.06
CA ARG A 100 -19.89 40.76 -16.51
C ARG A 100 -18.97 41.64 -17.35
N ASN A 101 -18.60 42.83 -16.85
CA ASN A 101 -17.72 43.77 -17.55
C ASN A 101 -16.25 43.31 -17.62
N PHE A 102 -15.80 42.49 -16.66
CA PHE A 102 -14.41 42.06 -16.55
C PHE A 102 -14.17 40.63 -17.07
N ASN A 103 -15.23 39.89 -17.42
CA ASN A 103 -15.18 38.53 -17.96
C ASN A 103 -14.35 37.53 -17.11
N ILE A 104 -14.21 37.78 -15.80
CA ILE A 104 -13.30 37.03 -14.91
C ILE A 104 -13.68 35.54 -14.86
N GLY A 105 -14.98 35.23 -14.92
CA GLY A 105 -15.46 33.84 -14.90
C GLY A 105 -14.95 32.96 -16.06
N LYS A 106 -14.48 33.53 -17.19
CA LYS A 106 -13.87 32.71 -18.27
C LYS A 106 -12.52 32.11 -17.88
N TYR A 107 -11.82 32.73 -16.92
CA TYR A 107 -10.49 32.31 -16.47
C TYR A 107 -10.55 31.37 -15.26
N LEU A 108 -11.72 31.18 -14.64
CA LEU A 108 -11.83 30.35 -13.43
C LEU A 108 -11.44 28.89 -13.68
N VAL A 109 -11.99 28.26 -14.73
CA VAL A 109 -11.68 26.86 -15.06
C VAL A 109 -10.20 26.68 -15.42
N PRO A 110 -9.59 27.47 -16.32
CA PRO A 110 -8.14 27.44 -16.54
C PRO A 110 -7.32 27.65 -15.27
N GLY A 111 -7.74 28.57 -14.39
CA GLY A 111 -7.07 28.83 -13.12
C GLY A 111 -7.11 27.63 -12.17
N VAL A 112 -8.24 26.96 -12.04
CA VAL A 112 -8.36 25.73 -11.24
C VAL A 112 -7.52 24.59 -11.84
N ILE A 113 -7.52 24.43 -13.17
CA ILE A 113 -6.66 23.45 -13.85
C ILE A 113 -5.18 23.75 -13.58
N PHE A 114 -4.77 25.02 -13.64
CA PHE A 114 -3.40 25.43 -13.35
C PHE A 114 -3.01 25.08 -11.89
N VAL A 115 -3.87 25.40 -10.92
CA VAL A 115 -3.64 25.04 -9.50
C VAL A 115 -3.59 23.53 -9.31
N LEU A 116 -4.43 22.76 -10.00
CA LEU A 116 -4.40 21.29 -9.99
C LEU A 116 -3.07 20.76 -10.52
N ILE A 117 -2.55 21.31 -11.61
CA ILE A 117 -1.25 20.91 -12.18
C ILE A 117 -0.12 21.18 -11.18
N LEU A 118 -0.09 22.37 -10.56
CA LEU A 118 0.91 22.68 -9.53
C LEU A 118 0.81 21.72 -8.33
N SER A 119 -0.42 21.43 -7.90
CA SER A 119 -0.69 20.50 -6.80
C SER A 119 -0.28 19.06 -7.14
N PHE A 120 -0.43 18.67 -8.40
CA PHE A 120 0.01 17.38 -8.94
C PHE A 120 1.53 17.29 -9.03
N ILE A 121 2.23 18.35 -9.45
CA ILE A 121 3.70 18.36 -9.49
C ILE A 121 4.26 18.13 -8.08
N GLY A 122 3.76 18.85 -7.07
CA GLY A 122 4.18 18.65 -5.68
C GLY A 122 3.72 17.31 -5.09
N PHE A 123 2.70 16.66 -5.67
CA PHE A 123 2.37 15.27 -5.35
C PHE A 123 3.36 14.30 -6.00
N ALA A 124 3.67 14.48 -7.28
CA ALA A 124 4.56 13.61 -8.04
C ALA A 124 5.97 13.64 -7.48
N GLU A 125 6.48 14.81 -7.08
CA GLU A 125 7.79 14.93 -6.44
C GLU A 125 7.85 14.13 -5.13
N ASP A 126 6.86 14.32 -4.25
CA ASP A 126 6.76 13.61 -2.98
C ASP A 126 6.61 12.09 -3.20
N TYR A 127 5.73 11.68 -4.12
CA TYR A 127 5.48 10.29 -4.45
C TYR A 127 6.69 9.58 -5.08
N LEU A 128 7.43 10.24 -5.97
CA LEU A 128 8.54 9.63 -6.70
C LEU A 128 9.86 9.67 -5.93
N TYR A 129 10.09 10.69 -5.10
CA TYR A 129 11.41 10.91 -4.47
C TYR A 129 11.39 10.77 -2.94
N HIS A 130 10.34 11.21 -2.26
CA HIS A 130 10.32 11.27 -0.79
C HIS A 130 9.57 10.09 -0.14
N ALA A 131 8.49 9.61 -0.77
CA ALA A 131 7.70 8.50 -0.29
C ALA A 131 8.43 7.15 -0.38
N PRO A 132 9.21 6.81 -1.43
CA PRO A 132 9.83 5.49 -1.53
C PRO A 132 10.73 5.12 -0.36
N PRO A 133 11.68 5.96 0.12
CA PRO A 133 12.51 5.59 1.27
C PRO A 133 11.71 5.50 2.58
N LYS A 134 10.68 6.34 2.77
CA LYS A 134 9.86 6.36 3.99
C LYS A 134 8.87 5.18 4.06
N GLY A 135 8.26 4.85 2.94
CA GLY A 135 7.27 3.78 2.81
C GLY A 135 7.88 2.41 2.49
N ALA A 136 9.19 2.31 2.28
CA ALA A 136 9.85 1.10 1.80
C ALA A 136 9.51 -0.14 2.63
N GLU A 137 9.54 -0.03 3.96
CA GLU A 137 9.20 -1.15 4.84
C GLU A 137 7.72 -1.52 4.77
N ALA A 138 6.82 -0.53 4.84
CA ALA A 138 5.38 -0.75 4.78
C ALA A 138 4.92 -1.35 3.45
N MET A 139 5.59 -0.96 2.36
CA MET A 139 5.36 -1.45 1.00
C MET A 139 6.13 -2.74 0.68
N LYS A 140 6.86 -3.31 1.65
CA LYS A 140 7.63 -4.55 1.49
C LYS A 140 8.60 -4.47 0.30
N TYR A 141 9.29 -3.33 0.19
CA TYR A 141 10.35 -3.10 -0.79
C TYR A 141 11.37 -4.25 -0.78
N GLY A 142 12.09 -4.46 -1.88
CA GLY A 142 13.20 -5.42 -1.95
C GLY A 142 12.81 -6.91 -2.01
N MET A 143 11.57 -7.29 -1.69
CA MET A 143 11.13 -8.69 -1.80
C MET A 143 11.27 -9.23 -3.22
N GLY A 144 10.95 -8.43 -4.23
CA GLY A 144 11.11 -8.82 -5.63
C GLY A 144 12.56 -9.07 -6.04
N GLU A 145 13.49 -8.24 -5.56
CA GLU A 145 14.93 -8.43 -5.79
C GLU A 145 15.43 -9.71 -5.11
N ALA A 146 15.05 -9.93 -3.84
CA ALA A 146 15.45 -11.11 -3.09
C ALA A 146 14.94 -12.41 -3.72
N VAL A 147 13.65 -12.45 -4.10
CA VAL A 147 13.05 -13.62 -4.75
C VAL A 147 13.66 -13.85 -6.14
N SER A 148 13.98 -12.78 -6.90
CA SER A 148 14.65 -12.91 -8.20
C SER A 148 16.02 -13.57 -8.06
N TYR A 149 16.82 -13.13 -7.08
CA TYR A 149 18.12 -13.76 -6.78
C TYR A 149 17.96 -15.24 -6.41
N ILE A 150 16.98 -15.56 -5.56
CA ILE A 150 16.67 -16.96 -5.22
C ILE A 150 16.31 -17.73 -6.48
N ASN A 151 15.47 -17.19 -7.37
CA ASN A 151 15.03 -17.90 -8.57
C ASN A 151 16.18 -18.28 -9.50
N GLU A 152 17.18 -17.43 -9.60
CA GLU A 152 18.38 -17.65 -10.42
C GLU A 152 19.34 -18.69 -9.79
N ASN A 153 19.32 -18.85 -8.47
CA ASN A 153 20.30 -19.66 -7.74
C ASN A 153 19.73 -20.93 -7.09
N GLN A 154 18.41 -21.03 -6.95
CA GLN A 154 17.70 -22.10 -6.24
C GLN A 154 17.90 -23.50 -6.80
N ALA A 155 18.48 -23.66 -7.99
CA ALA A 155 18.82 -24.98 -8.55
C ALA A 155 20.04 -25.61 -7.86
N LYS A 156 20.87 -24.80 -7.19
CA LYS A 156 22.09 -25.25 -6.48
C LYS A 156 21.81 -25.79 -5.07
N TYR A 157 20.56 -25.73 -4.61
CA TYR A 157 20.13 -25.95 -3.24
C TYR A 157 18.95 -26.93 -3.21
N ASP A 158 18.93 -27.79 -2.19
CA ASP A 158 17.87 -28.77 -1.97
C ASP A 158 16.60 -28.12 -1.41
N GLN A 159 16.77 -27.04 -0.64
CA GLN A 159 15.68 -26.28 -0.04
C GLN A 159 16.02 -24.80 0.14
N ILE A 160 14.97 -23.98 0.15
CA ILE A 160 15.05 -22.55 0.44
C ILE A 160 14.29 -22.29 1.73
N VAL A 161 14.95 -21.75 2.75
CA VAL A 161 14.32 -21.38 4.02
C VAL A 161 14.07 -19.88 4.02
N VAL A 162 12.84 -19.45 4.30
CA VAL A 162 12.45 -18.04 4.27
C VAL A 162 11.83 -17.65 5.60
N SER A 163 12.40 -16.63 6.25
CA SER A 163 11.95 -16.20 7.57
C SER A 163 10.51 -15.68 7.55
N ARG A 164 9.75 -16.06 8.58
CA ARG A 164 8.46 -15.46 8.93
C ARG A 164 8.55 -13.96 9.21
N SER A 165 9.69 -13.47 9.70
CA SER A 165 9.93 -12.06 10.06
C SER A 165 9.73 -11.08 8.89
N LEU A 166 9.73 -11.59 7.66
CA LEU A 166 9.52 -10.83 6.42
C LEU A 166 8.04 -10.48 6.18
N GLY A 167 7.12 -11.13 6.91
CA GLY A 167 5.67 -10.89 6.86
C GLY A 167 5.03 -11.54 5.65
N VAL A 168 4.20 -12.56 5.89
CA VAL A 168 3.55 -13.41 4.86
C VAL A 168 4.49 -13.80 3.70
N PRO A 169 5.71 -14.32 3.97
CA PRO A 169 6.78 -14.51 2.97
C PRO A 169 6.37 -15.34 1.75
N HIS A 170 5.44 -16.27 1.93
CA HIS A 170 4.96 -17.16 0.88
C HIS A 170 4.28 -16.42 -0.28
N ILE A 171 3.63 -15.28 -0.01
CA ILE A 171 2.96 -14.51 -1.06
C ILE A 171 3.99 -13.84 -1.98
N TRP A 172 5.11 -13.37 -1.42
CA TRP A 172 6.19 -12.76 -2.19
C TRP A 172 6.91 -13.79 -3.05
N VAL A 173 7.17 -14.96 -2.48
CA VAL A 173 7.73 -16.09 -3.23
C VAL A 173 6.78 -16.51 -4.35
N ALA A 174 5.48 -16.65 -4.09
CA ALA A 174 4.52 -17.03 -5.13
C ALA A 174 4.45 -15.98 -6.26
N PHE A 175 4.33 -14.70 -5.89
CA PHE A 175 4.15 -13.61 -6.84
C PHE A 175 5.41 -13.33 -7.66
N TYR A 176 6.53 -13.02 -7.02
CA TYR A 176 7.79 -12.72 -7.71
C TYR A 176 8.48 -13.96 -8.27
N GLY A 177 8.21 -15.13 -7.68
CA GLY A 177 8.60 -16.44 -8.19
C GLY A 177 7.86 -16.86 -9.45
N LYS A 178 6.75 -16.19 -9.78
CA LYS A 178 5.84 -16.58 -10.87
C LYS A 178 5.45 -18.06 -10.76
N LEU A 179 5.20 -18.52 -9.54
CA LEU A 179 4.81 -19.90 -9.31
C LEU A 179 3.44 -20.17 -9.94
N ASP A 180 3.25 -21.40 -10.43
CA ASP A 180 1.94 -21.85 -10.90
C ASP A 180 0.91 -21.66 -9.76
N PRO A 181 -0.17 -20.88 -9.98
CA PRO A 181 -1.21 -20.68 -8.99
C PRO A 181 -1.79 -21.99 -8.46
N LYS A 182 -1.80 -23.06 -9.26
CA LYS A 182 -2.30 -24.37 -8.84
C LYS A 182 -1.47 -24.96 -7.70
N LEU A 183 -0.14 -24.81 -7.74
CA LEU A 183 0.74 -25.27 -6.67
C LEU A 183 0.47 -24.54 -5.36
N VAL A 184 0.18 -23.24 -5.43
CA VAL A 184 -0.14 -22.40 -4.26
C VAL A 184 -1.49 -22.80 -3.69
N GLN A 185 -2.50 -23.01 -4.55
CA GLN A 185 -3.83 -23.47 -4.13
C GLN A 185 -3.77 -24.83 -3.45
N ASP A 186 -3.06 -25.80 -4.02
CA ASP A 186 -2.95 -27.14 -3.46
C ASP A 186 -2.17 -27.13 -2.12
N ALA A 187 -1.14 -26.29 -2.00
CA ALA A 187 -0.44 -26.09 -0.72
C ALA A 187 -1.32 -25.40 0.33
N SER A 188 -2.18 -24.46 -0.08
CA SER A 188 -3.07 -23.71 0.82
C SER A 188 -4.09 -24.59 1.54
N LEU A 189 -4.55 -25.69 0.90
CA LEU A 189 -5.43 -26.66 1.54
C LEU A 189 -4.74 -27.32 2.75
N LYS A 190 -3.46 -27.69 2.60
CA LYS A 190 -2.65 -28.27 3.68
C LYS A 190 -2.38 -27.25 4.78
N TRP A 191 -2.15 -25.99 4.42
CA TRP A 191 -1.97 -24.93 5.41
C TRP A 191 -3.26 -24.72 6.22
N ALA A 192 -4.43 -24.80 5.59
CA ALA A 192 -5.72 -24.69 6.26
C ALA A 192 -5.93 -25.82 7.29
N GLU A 193 -5.57 -27.05 6.95
CA GLU A 193 -5.58 -28.18 7.89
C GLU A 193 -4.65 -27.91 9.09
N GLN A 194 -3.42 -27.47 8.84
CA GLN A 194 -2.45 -27.13 9.89
C GLN A 194 -2.92 -25.97 10.79
N GLN A 195 -3.61 -24.98 10.21
CA GLN A 195 -4.17 -23.85 10.95
C GLN A 195 -5.25 -24.32 11.91
N GLN A 196 -6.12 -25.23 11.46
CA GLN A 196 -7.15 -25.84 12.29
C GLN A 196 -6.55 -26.66 13.43
N GLU A 197 -5.55 -27.50 13.15
CA GLU A 197 -4.86 -28.32 14.16
C GLU A 197 -4.11 -27.46 15.20
N SER A 198 -3.47 -26.38 14.75
CA SER A 198 -2.68 -25.50 15.61
C SER A 198 -3.51 -24.42 16.32
N GLY A 199 -4.79 -24.27 15.96
CA GLY A 199 -5.68 -23.23 16.49
C GLY A 199 -5.31 -21.80 16.08
N VAL A 200 -4.56 -21.62 15.00
CA VAL A 200 -4.13 -20.30 14.50
C VAL A 200 -4.97 -19.84 13.32
N VAL A 201 -5.15 -18.53 13.17
CA VAL A 201 -6.03 -17.96 12.14
C VAL A 201 -5.27 -17.69 10.84
N TYR A 202 -4.00 -17.28 10.94
CA TYR A 202 -3.21 -16.86 9.78
C TYR A 202 -2.07 -17.83 9.48
N THR A 203 -1.74 -18.00 8.19
CA THR A 203 -0.72 -18.97 7.75
C THR A 203 0.66 -18.61 8.28
N ASP A 204 0.97 -17.32 8.42
CA ASP A 204 2.21 -16.85 9.02
C ASP A 204 2.26 -17.00 10.55
N GLN A 205 1.19 -17.48 11.19
CA GLN A 205 1.20 -17.90 12.61
C GLN A 205 1.60 -19.37 12.78
N LEU A 206 1.58 -20.17 11.72
CA LEU A 206 2.06 -21.55 11.74
C LEU A 206 3.56 -21.60 12.02
N GLY A 207 3.99 -22.49 12.91
CA GLY A 207 5.40 -22.71 13.27
C GLY A 207 6.33 -22.90 12.07
N SER A 208 5.95 -23.81 11.16
CA SER A 208 6.58 -23.94 9.84
C SER A 208 5.61 -24.53 8.83
N TYR A 209 5.72 -24.10 7.56
CA TYR A 209 4.92 -24.59 6.46
C TYR A 209 5.71 -24.56 5.14
N ARG A 210 5.22 -25.26 4.10
CA ARG A 210 5.96 -25.50 2.86
C ARG A 210 5.20 -25.08 1.61
N LEU A 211 5.94 -24.61 0.60
CA LEU A 211 5.49 -24.43 -0.78
C LEU A 211 6.56 -25.00 -1.72
N GLY A 212 6.38 -26.23 -2.19
CA GLY A 212 7.43 -26.93 -2.95
C GLY A 212 8.72 -27.08 -2.12
N LYS A 213 9.84 -26.55 -2.62
CA LYS A 213 11.15 -26.55 -1.92
C LYS A 213 11.33 -25.39 -0.93
N TYR A 214 10.37 -24.47 -0.86
CA TYR A 214 10.40 -23.38 0.10
C TYR A 214 9.85 -23.85 1.44
N VAL A 215 10.58 -23.54 2.51
CA VAL A 215 10.20 -23.76 3.90
C VAL A 215 10.09 -22.39 4.56
N PHE A 216 8.92 -22.09 5.10
CA PHE A 216 8.65 -20.85 5.82
C PHE A 216 8.60 -21.12 7.32
N GLY A 217 9.10 -20.19 8.12
CA GLY A 217 9.12 -20.32 9.58
C GLY A 217 10.20 -19.46 10.21
N ASP A 218 10.50 -19.73 11.46
CA ASP A 218 11.59 -19.05 12.17
C ASP A 218 12.95 -19.62 11.72
N ILE A 219 13.97 -18.76 11.65
CA ILE A 219 15.33 -19.20 11.27
C ILE A 219 16.02 -19.79 12.49
N ASN A 220 16.27 -21.11 12.46
CA ASN A 220 17.25 -21.77 13.31
C ASN A 220 18.36 -22.40 12.44
N LEU A 221 19.50 -21.72 12.33
CA LEU A 221 20.61 -22.15 11.48
C LEU A 221 21.18 -23.51 11.90
N GLU A 222 21.21 -23.82 13.20
CA GLU A 222 21.74 -25.09 13.71
C GLU A 222 20.84 -26.25 13.27
N ASP A 223 19.52 -26.08 13.36
CA ASP A 223 18.55 -27.07 12.86
C ASP A 223 18.64 -27.24 11.35
N ILE A 224 18.77 -26.14 10.60
CA ILE A 224 18.88 -26.15 9.14
C ILE A 224 20.14 -26.93 8.72
N VAL A 225 21.30 -26.65 9.31
CA VAL A 225 22.56 -27.35 9.03
C VAL A 225 22.46 -28.82 9.44
N ARG A 226 21.83 -29.13 10.58
CA ARG A 226 21.63 -30.50 11.06
C ARG A 226 20.80 -31.36 10.12
N THR A 227 19.97 -30.77 9.25
CA THR A 227 19.24 -31.53 8.22
C THR A 227 20.15 -32.16 7.17
N GLY A 228 21.40 -31.71 7.04
CA GLY A 228 22.33 -32.15 6.00
C GLY A 228 21.98 -31.71 4.58
N LYS A 229 20.88 -30.95 4.40
CA LYS A 229 20.45 -30.42 3.11
C LYS A 229 21.19 -29.15 2.77
N LYS A 230 21.64 -29.03 1.53
CA LYS A 230 22.20 -27.78 1.03
C LYS A 230 21.10 -26.74 0.94
N SER A 231 21.13 -25.76 1.84
CA SER A 231 20.02 -24.83 2.07
C SER A 231 20.42 -23.42 1.71
N LEU A 232 19.50 -22.64 1.14
CA LEU A 232 19.65 -21.19 1.02
C LEU A 232 18.67 -20.51 1.97
N VAL A 233 19.14 -19.59 2.82
CA VAL A 233 18.33 -18.99 3.88
C VAL A 233 18.12 -17.50 3.61
N MET A 234 16.88 -17.06 3.54
CA MET A 234 16.47 -15.66 3.36
C MET A 234 15.84 -15.14 4.64
N GLY A 235 16.38 -14.08 5.23
CA GLY A 235 15.88 -13.51 6.48
C GLY A 235 16.27 -12.07 6.69
N ARG A 236 15.90 -11.51 7.84
CA ARG A 236 16.28 -10.17 8.26
C ARG A 236 17.71 -10.16 8.82
N PRO A 237 18.46 -9.05 8.70
CA PRO A 237 19.84 -8.99 9.16
C PRO A 237 20.06 -9.42 10.61
N TRP A 238 19.15 -9.09 11.52
CA TRP A 238 19.24 -9.43 12.94
C TRP A 238 19.01 -10.91 13.26
N GLU A 239 18.56 -11.72 12.30
CA GLU A 239 18.37 -13.17 12.47
C GLU A 239 19.67 -13.97 12.24
N PHE A 240 20.73 -13.31 11.75
CA PHE A 240 22.00 -13.95 11.42
C PHE A 240 23.10 -13.53 12.39
N LYS A 241 23.96 -14.48 12.77
CA LYS A 241 25.17 -14.24 13.57
C LYS A 241 26.26 -13.56 12.71
N GLU A 242 27.28 -13.00 13.36
CA GLU A 242 28.47 -12.50 12.67
C GLU A 242 29.20 -13.63 11.90
N ASN A 243 29.84 -13.31 10.78
CA ASN A 243 30.62 -14.23 9.92
C ASN A 243 29.83 -15.29 9.13
N MET A 244 28.55 -15.07 8.84
CA MET A 244 27.81 -15.91 7.90
C MET A 244 28.26 -15.67 6.45
N ASN A 245 28.22 -16.72 5.61
CA ASN A 245 28.42 -16.57 4.17
C ASN A 245 27.19 -15.91 3.53
N ILE A 246 27.20 -14.58 3.49
CA ILE A 246 26.16 -13.77 2.85
C ILE A 246 26.41 -13.78 1.35
N VAL A 247 25.51 -14.40 0.60
CA VAL A 247 25.61 -14.51 -0.86
C VAL A 247 24.87 -13.39 -1.59
N LYS A 248 23.93 -12.73 -0.90
CA LYS A 248 23.25 -11.51 -1.38
C LYS A 248 22.71 -10.69 -0.21
N THR A 249 22.90 -9.37 -0.32
CA THR A 249 22.23 -8.37 0.52
C THR A 249 21.26 -7.58 -0.35
N VAL A 250 20.03 -7.42 0.12
CA VAL A 250 19.06 -6.48 -0.44
C VAL A 250 18.90 -5.34 0.54
N ASN A 251 19.07 -4.11 0.05
CA ASN A 251 19.02 -2.90 0.86
C ASN A 251 17.70 -2.14 0.67
N TYR A 252 17.31 -1.37 1.66
CA TYR A 252 16.37 -0.27 1.48
C TYR A 252 16.98 0.84 0.59
N PRO A 253 16.17 1.79 0.08
CA PRO A 253 16.69 2.91 -0.71
C PRO A 253 17.74 3.76 0.02
N ASN A 254 17.71 3.80 1.35
CA ASN A 254 18.70 4.47 2.20
C ASN A 254 19.97 3.63 2.47
N GLN A 255 20.18 2.53 1.74
CA GLN A 255 21.31 1.61 1.86
C GLN A 255 21.37 0.78 3.15
N VAL A 256 20.37 0.86 4.02
CA VAL A 256 20.28 -0.02 5.20
C VAL A 256 19.91 -1.44 4.75
N PRO A 257 20.63 -2.49 5.20
CA PRO A 257 20.28 -3.87 4.89
C PRO A 257 18.84 -4.22 5.30
N LEU A 258 18.07 -4.77 4.37
CA LEU A 258 16.68 -5.16 4.56
C LEU A 258 16.56 -6.68 4.69
N VAL A 259 17.16 -7.41 3.74
CA VAL A 259 17.18 -8.88 3.68
C VAL A 259 18.61 -9.34 3.43
N LEU A 260 19.01 -10.37 4.16
CA LEU A 260 20.20 -11.15 3.85
C LEU A 260 19.79 -12.50 3.30
N ILE A 261 20.53 -12.96 2.29
CA ILE A 261 20.46 -14.30 1.76
C ILE A 261 21.79 -14.97 2.06
N VAL A 262 21.73 -16.08 2.79
CA VAL A 262 22.86 -16.75 3.41
C VAL A 262 22.92 -18.20 3.00
N ASP A 263 24.12 -18.69 2.68
CA ASP A 263 24.41 -20.11 2.54
C ASP A 263 25.06 -20.62 3.83
N PRO A 264 24.34 -21.35 4.70
CA PRO A 264 24.86 -21.82 5.98
C PRO A 264 25.80 -23.03 5.83
N SER A 265 26.04 -23.52 4.61
CA SER A 265 26.86 -24.73 4.36
C SER A 265 28.36 -24.49 4.48
N VAL A 266 28.79 -23.26 4.78
CA VAL A 266 30.21 -22.89 4.91
C VAL A 266 30.66 -22.98 6.37
N LYS A 267 31.60 -23.89 6.63
CA LYS A 267 32.56 -23.84 7.73
C LYS A 267 33.95 -23.62 7.15
#